data_AF-A0A7S1FGS5-F1
#
_entry.id   AF-A0A7S1FGS5-F1
#
_cell.length_a   1.000
_cell.length_b   1.000
_cell.length_c   1.000
_cell.angle_alpha   90.00
_cell.angle_beta   90.00
_cell.angle_gamma   90.00
#
_symmetry.space_group_name_H-M   'P 1'
#
loop_
_entity.id
_entity.type
_entity.pdbx_description
1 polymer ?
#
loop_
_entity_poly.entity_id
_entity_poly.type
_entity_poly.pdbx_seq_one_letter_code
_entity_poly.pdbx_strand_id
1 'polypeptide(L)'
;MRDVQGRLGGVEPFMEIQREIDAMKVVYTQEWGQLERLVQEVDDEVQRLRSQAKVLRGQDVDSQVPRQVWWRLEHLKPEWSCVRECFPVEECPLVDFTILLCRREGDRSALTGASCRLELQVAGPATEGLRLSVSLSIGVVAPSEDFTSGGPRLTVSEELRGSGSIVCDTVLPDDLSDKVVVCCAELMVLSWDADTFLFESVWMEPRGIAQPEDVLHLESVWQGGVASEDSSDDD
;
A
#
# COMPACT_ATOMS: atom_id res chain seq x y z
N MET A 1 -36.50 -33.02 -72.76
CA MET A 1 -35.18 -32.61 -72.26
C MET A 1 -35.42 -31.35 -71.45
N ARG A 2 -35.38 -31.44 -70.11
CA ARG A 2 -35.77 -30.38 -69.18
C ARG A 2 -34.54 -29.69 -68.59
N ASP A 3 -34.58 -28.38 -68.69
CA ASP A 3 -34.03 -27.31 -67.85
C ASP A 3 -32.95 -27.65 -66.82
N VAL A 4 -31.77 -27.09 -67.06
CA VAL A 4 -30.73 -26.83 -66.06
C VAL A 4 -31.08 -25.51 -65.39
N GLN A 5 -31.73 -25.57 -64.23
CA GLN A 5 -32.03 -24.38 -63.43
C GLN A 5 -31.71 -24.66 -61.96
N GLY A 6 -30.84 -23.83 -61.40
CA GLY A 6 -30.68 -23.66 -59.96
C GLY A 6 -29.37 -24.17 -59.38
N ARG A 7 -28.40 -23.25 -59.21
CA ARG A 7 -27.50 -23.16 -58.04
C ARG A 7 -26.57 -21.94 -58.21
N LEU A 8 -27.08 -20.74 -57.94
CA LEU A 8 -26.28 -19.52 -57.75
C LEU A 8 -26.69 -18.78 -56.46
N GLY A 9 -27.21 -19.49 -55.45
CA GLY A 9 -27.68 -18.89 -54.20
C GLY A 9 -26.71 -18.93 -53.02
N GLY A 10 -25.46 -19.40 -53.20
CA GLY A 10 -24.53 -19.68 -52.09
C GLY A 10 -23.35 -18.72 -51.94
N VAL A 11 -23.14 -17.79 -52.89
CA VAL A 11 -21.92 -16.95 -52.94
C VAL A 11 -22.11 -15.63 -52.19
N GLU A 12 -23.32 -15.07 -52.16
CA GLU A 12 -23.62 -13.81 -51.46
C GLU A 12 -23.39 -13.87 -49.93
N PRO A 13 -23.90 -14.87 -49.18
CA PRO A 13 -23.70 -14.89 -47.72
C PRO A 13 -22.24 -15.09 -47.32
N PHE A 14 -21.45 -15.82 -48.12
CA PHE A 14 -20.02 -16.01 -47.85
C PHE A 14 -19.22 -14.71 -48.07
N MET A 15 -19.56 -13.93 -49.09
CA MET A 15 -18.93 -12.64 -49.38
C MET A 15 -19.24 -11.59 -48.30
N GLU A 16 -20.44 -11.63 -47.72
CA GLU A 16 -20.84 -10.73 -46.64
C GLU A 16 -20.09 -11.05 -45.34
N ILE A 17 -20.00 -12.33 -44.97
CA ILE A 17 -19.19 -12.79 -43.82
C ILE A 17 -17.71 -12.44 -44.02
N GLN A 18 -17.16 -12.64 -45.23
CA GLN A 18 -15.76 -12.30 -45.50
C GLN A 18 -15.49 -10.80 -45.35
N ARG A 19 -16.42 -9.94 -45.80
CA ARG A 19 -16.31 -8.49 -45.57
C ARG A 19 -16.34 -8.13 -44.09
N GLU A 20 -17.19 -8.78 -43.31
CA GLU A 20 -17.27 -8.54 -41.86
C GLU A 20 -15.97 -8.97 -41.16
N ILE A 21 -15.41 -10.12 -41.53
CA ILE A 21 -14.10 -10.57 -41.06
C ILE A 21 -13.01 -9.57 -41.43
N ASP A 22 -12.99 -9.08 -42.66
CA ASP A 22 -11.97 -8.12 -43.12
C ASP A 22 -12.12 -6.77 -42.40
N ALA A 23 -13.36 -6.30 -42.18
CA ALA A 23 -13.62 -5.10 -41.39
C ALA A 23 -13.16 -5.26 -39.93
N MET A 24 -13.46 -6.42 -39.31
CA MET A 24 -13.06 -6.70 -37.93
C MET A 24 -11.53 -6.83 -37.79
N LYS A 25 -10.84 -7.39 -38.78
CA LYS A 25 -9.37 -7.41 -38.84
C LYS A 25 -8.78 -6.01 -38.85
N VAL A 26 -9.36 -5.09 -39.62
CA VAL A 26 -8.91 -3.68 -39.68
C VAL A 26 -9.10 -2.98 -38.33
N VAL A 27 -10.24 -3.19 -37.68
CA VAL A 27 -10.48 -2.62 -36.35
C VAL A 27 -9.50 -3.22 -35.34
N TYR A 28 -9.29 -4.53 -35.36
CA TYR A 28 -8.36 -5.20 -34.45
C TYR A 28 -6.92 -4.69 -34.60
N THR A 29 -6.41 -4.55 -35.83
CA THR A 29 -5.05 -4.03 -36.05
C THR A 29 -4.92 -2.58 -35.63
N GLN A 30 -5.96 -1.78 -35.82
CA GLN A 30 -5.98 -0.38 -35.36
C GLN A 30 -5.98 -0.28 -33.83
N GLU A 31 -6.83 -1.04 -33.14
CA GLU A 31 -6.89 -1.05 -31.68
C GLU A 31 -5.60 -1.60 -31.06
N TRP A 32 -5.01 -2.64 -31.67
CA TRP A 32 -3.73 -3.17 -31.26
C TRP A 32 -2.61 -2.11 -31.33
N GLY A 33 -2.51 -1.38 -32.45
CA GLY A 33 -1.53 -0.30 -32.59
C GLY A 33 -1.81 0.92 -31.70
N GLN A 34 -3.03 1.10 -31.18
CA GLN A 34 -3.31 2.08 -30.13
C GLN A 34 -2.81 1.58 -28.77
N LEU A 35 -3.06 0.32 -28.45
CA LEU A 35 -2.63 -0.30 -27.20
C LEU A 35 -1.11 -0.31 -27.07
N GLU A 36 -0.38 -0.69 -28.12
CA GLU A 36 1.08 -0.67 -28.15
C GLU A 36 1.66 0.72 -27.89
N ARG A 37 1.05 1.77 -28.45
CA ARG A 37 1.47 3.16 -28.19
C ARG A 37 1.24 3.55 -26.74
N LEU A 38 0.11 3.16 -26.16
CA LEU A 38 -0.22 3.48 -24.78
C LEU A 38 0.72 2.76 -23.79
N VAL A 39 1.10 1.52 -24.09
CA VAL A 39 2.13 0.78 -23.33
C VAL A 39 3.47 1.52 -23.40
N GLN A 40 3.90 1.93 -24.59
CA GLN A 40 5.16 2.67 -24.75
C GLN A 40 5.15 4.00 -23.98
N GLU A 41 4.05 4.75 -24.03
CA GLU A 41 3.90 6.01 -23.28
C GLU A 41 4.01 5.80 -21.77
N VAL A 42 3.39 4.73 -21.25
CA VAL A 42 3.48 4.38 -19.82
C VAL A 42 4.91 3.96 -19.44
N ASP A 43 5.56 3.13 -20.26
CA ASP A 43 6.94 2.72 -20.00
C ASP A 43 7.91 3.90 -20.02
N ASP A 44 7.77 4.81 -20.98
CA ASP A 44 8.57 6.02 -21.06
C ASP A 44 8.37 6.91 -19.83
N GLU A 45 7.12 7.07 -19.37
CA GLU A 45 6.79 7.84 -18.17
C GLU A 45 7.34 7.18 -16.90
N VAL A 46 7.26 5.85 -16.78
CA VAL A 46 7.87 5.11 -15.67
C VAL A 46 9.39 5.27 -15.66
N GLN A 47 10.05 5.22 -16.82
CA GLN A 47 11.49 5.44 -16.92
C GLN A 47 11.87 6.89 -16.58
N ARG A 48 11.06 7.86 -17.00
CA ARG A 48 11.22 9.28 -16.65
C ARG A 48 11.11 9.48 -15.14
N LEU A 49 10.06 8.94 -14.50
CA LEU A 49 9.84 9.01 -13.06
C LEU A 49 10.95 8.30 -12.28
N ARG A 50 11.40 7.13 -12.73
CA ARG A 50 12.56 6.43 -12.14
C ARG A 50 13.84 7.25 -12.23
N SER A 51 14.06 7.91 -13.36
CA SER A 51 15.23 8.78 -13.55
C SER A 51 15.17 10.01 -12.65
N GLN A 52 13.99 10.64 -12.52
CA GLN A 52 13.78 11.73 -11.57
C GLN A 52 13.97 11.29 -10.13
N ALA A 53 13.42 10.13 -9.74
CA ALA A 53 13.61 9.57 -8.42
C ALA A 53 15.08 9.24 -8.12
N LYS A 54 15.85 8.77 -9.11
CA LYS A 54 17.31 8.55 -8.98
C LYS A 54 18.07 9.86 -8.79
N VAL A 55 17.72 10.92 -9.52
CA VAL A 55 18.36 12.24 -9.37
C VAL A 55 18.06 12.83 -8.00
N LEU A 56 16.80 12.74 -7.55
CA LEU A 56 16.39 13.19 -6.21
C LEU A 56 17.08 12.37 -5.12
N ARG A 57 17.11 11.03 -5.23
CA ARG A 57 17.86 10.18 -4.28
C ARG A 57 19.37 10.46 -4.29
N GLY A 58 19.96 10.79 -5.43
CA GLY A 58 21.37 11.15 -5.54
C GLY A 58 21.72 12.52 -4.95
N GLN A 59 20.72 13.37 -4.68
CA GLN A 59 20.89 14.68 -4.04
C GLN A 59 20.64 14.68 -2.53
N ASP A 60 20.05 13.63 -1.95
CA ASP A 60 19.55 13.65 -0.56
C ASP A 60 20.16 12.59 0.39
N VAL A 61 21.21 11.87 -0.02
CA VAL A 61 21.83 10.84 0.85
C VAL A 61 22.52 11.43 2.10
N ASP A 62 22.77 12.74 2.13
CA ASP A 62 23.43 13.42 3.27
C ASP A 62 22.46 14.10 4.24
N SER A 63 21.16 14.12 3.96
CA SER A 63 20.17 14.74 4.84
C SER A 63 19.71 13.75 5.92
N GLN A 64 20.63 13.11 6.66
CA GLN A 64 20.33 12.37 7.89
C GLN A 64 19.96 13.34 9.03
N VAL A 65 19.13 14.33 8.74
CA VAL A 65 18.71 15.33 9.71
C VAL A 65 17.64 14.69 10.58
N PRO A 66 17.85 14.61 11.91
CA PRO A 66 16.83 14.09 12.79
C PRO A 66 15.57 14.96 12.71
N ARG A 67 14.42 14.32 12.50
CA ARG A 67 13.12 14.96 12.53
C ARG A 67 12.57 14.92 13.94
N GLN A 68 12.29 16.10 14.47
CA GLN A 68 11.68 16.25 15.79
C GLN A 68 10.19 16.55 15.63
N VAL A 69 9.37 15.65 16.17
CA VAL A 69 7.92 15.79 16.25
C VAL A 69 7.57 16.12 17.68
N TRP A 70 6.89 17.26 17.84
CA TRP A 70 6.55 17.84 19.12
C TRP A 70 5.05 17.76 19.33
N TRP A 71 4.64 17.18 20.44
CA TRP A 71 3.24 17.09 20.82
C TRP A 71 3.02 17.72 22.19
N ARG A 72 2.17 18.76 22.20
CA ARG A 72 1.86 19.54 23.39
C ARG A 72 0.42 19.26 23.80
N LEU A 73 0.28 18.61 24.95
CA LEU A 73 -1.01 18.27 25.55
C LEU A 73 -1.34 19.28 26.63
N GLU A 74 -2.23 20.21 26.28
CA GLU A 74 -2.77 21.21 27.18
C GLU A 74 -4.07 20.72 27.80
N HIS A 75 -4.32 21.10 29.06
CA HIS A 75 -5.59 20.85 29.74
C HIS A 75 -6.01 19.37 29.81
N LEU A 76 -5.04 18.47 30.03
CA LEU A 76 -5.32 17.05 30.26
C LEU A 76 -6.24 16.90 31.48
N LYS A 77 -7.51 16.56 31.22
CA LYS A 77 -8.53 16.40 32.27
C LYS A 77 -8.16 15.26 33.21
N PRO A 78 -8.38 15.34 34.52
CA PRO A 78 -8.02 14.27 35.47
C PRO A 78 -8.51 12.86 35.11
N GLU A 79 -9.58 12.77 34.30
CA GLU A 79 -10.20 11.54 33.79
C GLU A 79 -9.67 11.05 32.43
N TRP A 80 -8.57 11.61 31.91
CA TRP A 80 -7.97 11.12 30.66
C TRP A 80 -7.42 9.69 30.87
N SER A 81 -7.76 8.78 29.96
CA SER A 81 -7.27 7.39 29.98
C SER A 81 -6.19 7.16 28.94
N CYS A 82 -6.42 7.60 27.70
CA CYS A 82 -5.44 7.57 26.62
C CYS A 82 -5.67 8.72 25.65
N VAL A 83 -4.59 9.32 25.16
CA VAL A 83 -4.61 10.25 24.02
C VAL A 83 -3.77 9.65 22.91
N ARG A 84 -4.26 9.74 21.67
CA ARG A 84 -3.62 9.18 20.48
C ARG A 84 -3.50 10.25 19.42
N GLU A 85 -2.34 10.36 18.80
CA GLU A 85 -2.10 11.24 17.66
C GLU A 85 -1.39 10.45 16.55
N CYS A 86 -1.84 10.62 15.31
CA CYS A 86 -1.18 10.05 14.14
C CYS A 86 -0.53 11.20 13.34
N PHE A 87 0.67 10.99 12.81
CA PHE A 87 1.35 12.00 12.01
C PHE A 87 2.11 11.37 10.84
N PRO A 88 2.20 12.08 9.69
CA PRO A 88 3.02 11.63 8.58
C PRO A 88 4.48 12.06 8.76
N VAL A 89 5.38 11.27 8.17
CA VAL A 89 6.80 11.62 8.00
C VAL A 89 7.06 11.57 6.50
N GLU A 90 7.46 12.70 5.90
CA GLU A 90 7.59 12.85 4.45
C GLU A 90 8.67 11.91 3.88
N GLU A 91 9.70 11.68 4.68
CA GLU A 91 10.82 10.79 4.41
C GLU A 91 10.41 9.31 4.43
N CYS A 92 9.23 8.98 5.01
CA CYS A 92 8.69 7.64 5.15
C CYS A 92 7.24 7.54 4.63
N PRO A 93 7.03 7.67 3.30
CA PRO A 93 5.69 7.53 2.74
C PRO A 93 5.13 6.13 3.00
N LEU A 94 3.82 6.05 3.23
CA LEU A 94 3.09 4.79 3.51
C LEU A 94 3.52 4.09 4.81
N VAL A 95 4.18 4.81 5.71
CA VAL A 95 4.44 4.39 7.10
C VAL A 95 3.56 5.22 8.03
N ASP A 96 2.81 4.52 8.87
CA ASP A 96 1.92 5.10 9.87
C ASP A 96 2.65 5.24 11.20
N PHE A 97 2.87 6.50 11.61
CA PHE A 97 3.41 6.82 12.94
C PHE A 97 2.26 7.24 13.85
N THR A 98 2.13 6.56 14.99
CA THR A 98 1.14 6.87 16.01
C THR A 98 1.83 7.06 17.35
N ILE A 99 1.64 8.19 18.00
CA ILE A 99 2.00 8.37 19.41
C ILE A 99 0.77 8.15 20.28
N LEU A 100 0.93 7.38 21.35
CA LEU A 100 -0.10 7.16 22.37
C LEU A 100 0.46 7.55 23.74
N LEU A 101 -0.29 8.33 24.50
CA LEU A 101 -0.05 8.57 25.91
C LEU A 101 -1.21 7.98 26.70
N CYS A 102 -0.96 6.91 27.46
CA CYS A 102 -1.96 6.23 28.26
C CYS A 102 -1.64 6.30 29.75
N ARG A 103 -2.66 6.54 30.57
CA ARG A 103 -2.59 6.40 32.02
C ARG A 103 -2.82 4.93 32.40
N ARG A 104 -1.98 4.37 33.26
CA ARG A 104 -2.21 3.04 33.83
C ARG A 104 -3.19 3.14 34.98
N GLU A 105 -4.35 2.51 34.84
CA GLU A 105 -5.30 2.37 35.93
C GLU A 105 -4.79 1.36 36.98
N GLY A 106 -5.02 1.65 38.26
CA GLY A 106 -4.78 0.71 39.36
C GLY A 106 -3.43 0.82 40.05
N ASP A 107 -2.46 1.54 39.47
CA ASP A 107 -1.12 1.70 40.06
C ASP A 107 -1.07 2.95 40.93
N ARG A 108 -1.86 2.97 42.01
CA ARG A 108 -1.72 3.97 43.08
C ARG A 108 -0.49 3.61 43.92
N SER A 109 0.68 3.71 43.31
CA SER A 109 1.94 3.64 44.04
C SER A 109 1.97 4.74 45.10
N ALA A 110 2.68 4.51 46.21
CA ALA A 110 2.84 5.49 47.29
C ALA A 110 3.59 6.78 46.88
N LEU A 111 3.99 6.87 45.60
CA LEU A 111 4.58 8.04 44.97
C LEU A 111 3.46 8.95 44.49
N THR A 112 3.57 10.25 44.77
CA THR A 112 2.60 11.28 44.37
C THR A 112 2.55 11.43 42.85
N GLY A 113 1.69 10.67 42.16
CA GLY A 113 1.50 10.78 40.71
C GLY A 113 0.78 9.60 40.06
N ALA A 114 0.43 9.79 38.79
CA ALA A 114 -0.18 8.79 37.93
C ALA A 114 0.89 8.11 37.06
N SER A 115 0.96 6.78 37.11
CA SER A 115 1.76 6.00 36.17
C SER A 115 1.21 6.17 34.75
N CYS A 116 2.08 6.59 33.83
CA CYS A 116 1.74 6.85 32.43
C CYS A 116 2.71 6.12 31.51
N ARG A 117 2.23 5.79 30.31
CA ARG A 117 2.99 5.13 29.25
C ARG A 117 2.88 5.97 27.99
N LEU A 118 4.00 6.52 27.55
CA LEU A 118 4.16 7.09 26.21
C LEU A 118 4.64 5.97 25.28
N GLU A 119 3.98 5.78 24.15
CA GLU A 119 4.30 4.76 23.16
C GLU A 119 4.31 5.38 21.77
N LEU A 120 5.37 5.11 20.99
CA LEU A 120 5.37 5.35 19.54
C LEU A 120 5.16 4.02 18.85
N GLN A 121 4.12 3.92 18.03
CA GLN A 121 3.84 2.79 17.14
C GLN A 121 4.20 3.16 15.71
N VAL A 122 4.87 2.24 15.04
CA VAL A 122 5.27 2.34 13.63
C VAL A 122 4.68 1.14 12.91
N ALA A 123 3.80 1.39 11.95
CA ALA A 123 3.10 0.36 11.18
C ALA A 123 2.95 0.78 9.71
N GLY A 124 2.40 -0.10 8.88
CA GLY A 124 2.09 0.20 7.49
C GLY A 124 2.87 -0.65 6.48
N PRO A 125 2.43 -0.68 5.22
CA PRO A 125 2.94 -1.59 4.20
C PRO A 125 4.39 -1.31 3.81
N ALA A 126 4.87 -0.08 3.99
CA ALA A 126 6.24 0.29 3.63
C ALA A 126 7.23 0.16 4.80
N THR A 127 6.81 -0.37 5.95
CA THR A 127 7.72 -0.56 7.09
C THR A 127 8.81 -1.60 6.84
N GLU A 128 8.62 -2.52 5.90
CA GLU A 128 9.62 -3.54 5.58
C GLU A 128 10.98 -2.90 5.21
N GLY A 129 12.06 -3.43 5.80
CA GLY A 129 13.42 -2.92 5.59
C GLY A 129 13.73 -1.55 6.20
N LEU A 130 12.74 -0.87 6.80
CA LEU A 130 12.94 0.43 7.45
C LEU A 130 13.76 0.28 8.73
N ARG A 131 14.78 1.11 8.90
CA ARG A 131 15.59 1.22 10.12
C ARG A 131 15.54 2.65 10.64
N LEU A 132 14.97 2.82 11.83
CA LEU A 132 14.81 4.11 12.48
C LEU A 132 15.60 4.15 13.78
N SER A 133 16.32 5.25 14.02
CA SER A 133 16.72 5.63 15.38
C SER A 133 15.64 6.54 15.94
N VAL A 134 15.08 6.17 17.09
CA VAL A 134 13.99 6.90 17.72
C VAL A 134 14.41 7.31 19.12
N SER A 135 14.12 8.54 19.49
CA SER A 135 14.25 9.05 20.85
C SER A 135 12.92 9.62 21.31
N LEU A 136 12.27 8.95 22.26
CA LEU A 136 11.03 9.39 22.88
C LEU A 136 11.34 10.12 24.17
N SER A 137 10.73 11.28 24.36
CA SER A 137 10.80 12.00 25.62
C SER A 137 9.45 12.53 26.07
N ILE A 138 9.28 12.58 27.38
CA ILE A 138 8.10 13.14 28.03
C ILE A 138 8.55 14.04 29.19
N GLY A 139 7.96 15.22 29.25
CA GLY A 139 8.22 16.20 30.29
C GLY A 139 6.95 16.97 30.64
N VAL A 140 6.99 17.62 31.80
CA VAL A 140 5.91 18.49 32.27
C VAL A 140 6.50 19.87 32.47
N VAL A 141 5.94 20.87 31.79
CA VAL A 141 6.42 22.26 31.82
C VAL A 141 5.31 23.21 32.22
N ALA A 142 5.67 24.40 32.71
CA ALA A 142 4.69 25.46 32.88
C ALA A 142 4.17 25.92 31.50
N PRO A 143 2.93 26.45 31.40
CA PRO A 143 2.34 26.87 30.12
C PRO A 143 3.17 27.92 29.37
N SER A 144 3.92 28.75 30.10
CA SER A 144 4.77 29.81 29.56
C SER A 144 6.22 29.39 29.29
N GLU A 145 6.60 28.15 29.59
CA GLU A 145 7.98 27.66 29.44
C GLU A 145 8.15 26.90 28.12
N ASP A 146 9.28 27.13 27.47
CA ASP A 146 9.69 26.37 26.30
C ASP A 146 10.23 25.00 26.73
N PHE A 147 9.88 23.94 26.01
CA PHE A 147 10.31 22.59 26.36
C PHE A 147 11.84 22.40 26.33
N THR A 148 12.55 23.25 25.60
CA THR A 148 14.02 23.23 25.50
C THR A 148 14.72 23.73 26.77
N SER A 149 13.99 24.33 27.72
CA SER A 149 14.54 25.02 28.89
C SER A 149 15.05 24.12 30.04
N GLY A 150 15.14 22.80 29.83
CA GLY A 150 15.90 21.90 30.72
C GLY A 150 15.14 21.38 31.95
N GLY A 151 13.81 21.40 31.91
CA GLY A 151 12.98 20.73 32.91
C GLY A 151 13.22 19.21 32.99
N PRO A 152 12.77 18.55 34.07
CA PRO A 152 12.88 17.10 34.22
C PRO A 152 12.14 16.41 33.06
N ARG A 153 12.89 15.65 32.27
CA ARG A 153 12.39 14.88 31.15
C ARG A 153 12.89 13.45 31.25
N LEU A 154 12.01 12.50 30.99
CA LEU A 154 12.40 11.12 30.78
C LEU A 154 12.62 10.93 29.28
N THR A 155 13.76 10.35 28.91
CA THR A 155 14.11 10.06 27.52
C THR A 155 14.45 8.57 27.38
N VAL A 156 13.89 7.92 26.37
CA VAL A 156 14.22 6.56 25.95
C VAL A 156 14.63 6.62 24.49
N SER A 157 15.75 6.01 24.14
CA SER A 157 16.24 5.95 22.76
C SER A 157 16.47 4.51 22.34
N GLU A 158 15.92 4.13 21.19
CA GLU A 158 15.94 2.77 20.68
C GLU A 158 15.97 2.77 19.14
N GLU A 159 16.59 1.73 18.57
CA GLU A 159 16.55 1.48 17.12
C GLU A 159 15.34 0.57 16.81
N LEU A 160 14.44 1.04 15.94
CA LEU A 160 13.30 0.27 15.46
C LEU A 160 13.59 -0.27 14.05
N ARG A 161 13.32 -1.56 13.85
CA ARG A 161 13.50 -2.25 12.57
C ARG A 161 12.15 -2.78 12.10
N GLY A 162 11.67 -2.32 10.96
CA GLY A 162 10.37 -2.73 10.46
C GLY A 162 9.22 -2.00 11.14
N SER A 163 8.15 -2.74 11.41
CA SER A 163 7.04 -2.32 12.26
C SER A 163 7.32 -2.65 13.72
N GLY A 164 6.82 -1.84 14.65
CA GLY A 164 6.94 -2.12 16.08
C GLY A 164 6.45 -0.98 16.96
N SER A 165 6.80 -1.05 18.25
CA SER A 165 6.57 0.08 19.15
C SER A 165 7.71 0.29 20.14
N ILE A 166 7.90 1.55 20.52
CA ILE A 166 8.88 1.98 21.54
C ILE A 166 8.10 2.61 22.67
N VAL A 167 8.46 2.24 23.89
CA VAL A 167 7.70 2.57 25.10
C VAL A 167 8.56 3.34 26.09
N CYS A 168 8.00 4.41 26.63
CA CYS A 168 8.57 5.25 27.67
C CYS A 168 7.56 5.34 28.84
N ASP A 169 7.80 4.56 29.89
CA ASP A 169 6.98 4.55 31.10
C ASP A 169 7.45 5.65 32.05
N THR A 170 6.55 6.53 32.51
CA THR A 170 6.84 7.66 33.39
C THR A 170 5.79 7.80 34.49
N VAL A 171 6.06 8.65 35.48
CA VAL A 171 5.07 9.06 36.48
C VAL A 171 4.81 10.55 36.30
N LEU A 172 3.57 10.90 35.94
CA LEU A 172 3.14 12.29 35.84
C LEU A 172 2.55 12.76 37.17
N PRO A 173 2.69 14.05 37.54
CA PRO A 173 2.01 14.61 38.70
C PRO A 173 0.49 14.41 38.61
N ASP A 174 -0.17 14.12 39.74
CA ASP A 174 -1.64 13.97 39.78
C ASP A 174 -2.39 15.26 39.43
N ASP A 175 -1.79 16.41 39.76
CA ASP A 175 -2.31 17.74 39.42
C ASP A 175 -1.53 18.33 38.24
N LEU A 176 -2.22 18.38 37.09
CA LEU A 176 -1.76 18.98 35.84
C LEU A 176 -2.54 20.26 35.49
N SER A 177 -3.36 20.79 36.40
CA SER A 177 -4.29 21.90 36.11
C SER A 177 -3.61 23.14 35.53
N ASP A 178 -2.40 23.44 36.04
CA ASP A 178 -1.56 24.57 35.60
C ASP A 178 -0.29 24.11 34.88
N LYS A 179 -0.30 22.91 34.28
CA LYS A 179 0.87 22.32 33.64
C LYS A 179 0.54 21.81 32.25
N VAL A 180 1.57 21.73 31.43
CA VAL A 180 1.49 21.20 30.08
C VAL A 180 2.36 19.97 29.98
N VAL A 181 1.78 18.87 29.50
CA VAL A 181 2.54 17.66 29.21
C VAL A 181 3.04 17.78 27.78
N VAL A 182 4.35 17.69 27.61
CA VAL A 182 4.97 17.74 26.29
C VAL A 182 5.63 16.40 26.04
N CYS A 183 5.21 15.78 24.95
CA CYS A 183 5.79 14.56 24.42
C CYS A 183 6.59 14.94 23.17
N CYS A 184 7.76 14.35 23.00
CA CYS A 184 8.60 14.56 21.83
C CYS A 184 9.09 13.21 21.31
N ALA A 185 9.01 13.05 19.99
CA ALA A 185 9.61 11.94 19.28
C ALA A 185 10.62 12.52 18.29
N GLU A 186 11.89 12.20 18.48
CA GLU A 186 12.94 12.48 17.53
C GLU A 186 13.21 11.21 16.71
N LEU A 187 13.03 11.32 15.40
CA LEU A 187 13.09 10.22 14.44
C LEU A 187 14.23 10.49 13.47
N MET A 188 15.10 9.52 13.28
CA MET A 188 16.16 9.57 12.27
C MET A 188 16.10 8.29 11.43
N VAL A 189 15.86 8.45 10.14
CA VAL A 189 15.87 7.34 9.19
C VAL A 189 17.33 6.94 8.94
N LEU A 190 17.71 5.74 9.36
CA LEU A 190 19.08 5.23 9.23
C LEU A 190 19.30 4.57 7.87
N SER A 191 18.39 3.67 7.50
CA SER A 191 18.35 3.05 6.18
C SER A 191 16.93 2.56 5.88
N TRP A 192 16.70 2.25 4.61
CA TRP A 192 15.46 1.64 4.16
C TRP A 192 15.78 0.60 3.11
N ASP A 193 16.14 -0.58 3.61
CA ASP A 193 16.55 -1.73 2.81
C ASP A 193 15.33 -2.62 2.55
N ALA A 194 14.26 -2.02 2.00
CA ALA A 194 13.16 -2.80 1.47
C ALA A 194 13.63 -3.45 0.17
N ASP A 195 13.39 -4.75 0.00
CA ASP A 195 13.56 -5.37 -1.31
C ASP A 195 12.74 -4.56 -2.30
N THR A 196 13.41 -3.98 -3.31
CA THR A 196 12.73 -3.23 -4.38
C THR A 196 11.61 -4.13 -4.89
N PHE A 197 10.35 -3.75 -4.68
CA PHE A 197 9.21 -4.52 -5.18
C PHE A 197 9.43 -4.74 -6.68
N LEU A 198 9.86 -5.95 -7.04
CA LEU A 198 9.96 -6.39 -8.42
C LEU A 198 8.52 -6.61 -8.85
N PHE A 199 7.92 -5.55 -9.40
CA PHE A 199 6.68 -5.69 -10.15
C PHE A 199 7.02 -6.47 -11.41
N GLU A 200 6.89 -7.79 -11.33
CA GLU A 200 6.95 -8.69 -12.47
C GLU A 200 5.54 -8.73 -13.07
N SER A 201 5.27 -7.83 -14.02
CA SER A 201 4.07 -7.93 -14.84
C SER A 201 4.29 -9.05 -15.85
N VAL A 202 3.73 -10.23 -15.55
CA VAL A 202 3.63 -11.32 -16.52
C VAL A 202 2.56 -10.92 -17.54
N TRP A 203 2.99 -10.25 -18.61
CA TRP A 203 2.17 -10.10 -19.79
C TRP A 203 2.04 -11.49 -20.41
N MET A 204 0.86 -12.08 -20.35
CA MET A 204 0.59 -13.26 -21.16
C MET A 204 0.72 -12.83 -22.61
N GLU A 205 1.78 -13.28 -23.30
CA GLU A 205 1.84 -13.18 -24.75
C GLU A 205 0.51 -13.69 -25.30
N PRO A 206 -0.11 -12.98 -26.26
CA PRO A 206 -1.29 -13.49 -26.93
C PRO A 206 -0.90 -14.84 -27.50
N ARG A 207 -1.41 -15.93 -26.90
CA ARG A 207 -1.24 -17.27 -27.47
C ARG A 207 -1.74 -17.13 -28.90
N GLY A 208 -0.82 -17.34 -29.84
CA GLY A 208 -0.96 -16.94 -31.23
C GLY A 208 -2.37 -17.19 -31.72
N ILE A 209 -2.93 -16.20 -32.41
CA ILE A 209 -4.19 -16.30 -33.14
C ILE A 209 -4.21 -17.67 -33.78
N ALA A 210 -5.07 -18.56 -33.29
CA ALA A 210 -5.24 -19.88 -33.87
C ALA A 210 -5.46 -19.66 -35.36
N GLN A 211 -4.62 -20.29 -36.19
CA GLN A 211 -4.81 -20.16 -37.62
C GLN A 211 -6.24 -20.64 -37.93
N PRO A 212 -6.95 -20.00 -38.88
CA PRO A 212 -8.34 -20.33 -39.17
C PRO A 212 -8.56 -21.81 -39.54
N GLU A 213 -7.48 -22.55 -39.79
CA GLU A 213 -7.43 -23.99 -40.07
C GLU A 213 -7.71 -24.85 -38.82
N ASP A 214 -7.42 -24.35 -37.61
CA ASP A 214 -7.61 -25.07 -36.34
C ASP A 214 -9.07 -24.99 -35.82
N VAL A 215 -9.87 -24.06 -36.35
CA VAL A 215 -11.29 -23.90 -35.94
C VAL A 215 -12.19 -24.96 -36.59
N LEU A 216 -11.76 -25.57 -37.70
CA LEU A 216 -12.54 -26.58 -38.43
C LEU A 216 -12.55 -27.96 -37.75
N HIS A 217 -11.79 -28.19 -36.69
CA HIS A 217 -11.79 -29.47 -35.96
C HIS A 217 -12.63 -29.48 -34.67
N LEU A 218 -13.11 -28.32 -34.20
CA LEU A 218 -13.85 -28.23 -32.93
C LEU A 218 -15.34 -28.53 -33.03
N GLU A 219 -15.94 -28.59 -34.23
CA GLU A 219 -17.35 -28.97 -34.39
C GLU A 219 -17.63 -30.48 -34.30
N SER A 220 -16.58 -31.32 -34.19
CA SER A 220 -16.74 -32.78 -34.16
C SER A 220 -16.95 -33.40 -32.77
N VAL A 221 -16.89 -32.61 -31.69
CA VAL A 221 -16.91 -33.13 -30.30
C VAL A 221 -18.31 -33.13 -29.66
N TRP A 222 -19.34 -32.54 -30.28
CA TRP A 222 -20.68 -32.40 -29.68
C TRP A 222 -21.78 -33.28 -30.32
N GLN A 223 -21.43 -34.36 -31.02
CA GLN A 223 -22.39 -35.36 -31.49
C GLN A 223 -22.04 -36.75 -30.93
N GLY A 224 -22.57 -37.08 -29.75
CA GLY A 224 -22.43 -38.43 -29.20
C GLY A 224 -22.83 -38.54 -27.74
N GLY A 225 -24.10 -38.30 -27.43
CA GLY A 225 -24.58 -38.37 -26.05
C GLY A 225 -26.09 -38.52 -25.92
N VAL A 226 -26.71 -39.37 -26.75
CA VAL A 226 -28.06 -39.88 -26.48
C VAL A 226 -27.96 -41.40 -26.51
N ALA A 227 -27.55 -41.98 -25.38
CA ALA A 227 -27.76 -43.38 -25.08
C ALA A 227 -28.87 -43.46 -24.03
N SER A 228 -30.06 -43.73 -24.53
CA SER A 228 -31.17 -44.31 -23.79
C SER A 228 -30.81 -45.75 -23.44
N GLU A 229 -31.00 -46.15 -22.18
CA GLU A 229 -31.22 -47.55 -21.73
C GLU A 229 -31.68 -47.45 -20.26
N ASP A 230 -32.97 -47.61 -19.98
CA ASP A 230 -33.73 -48.86 -19.77
C ASP A 230 -33.48 -49.54 -18.42
N SER A 231 -34.60 -49.66 -17.70
CA SER A 231 -35.00 -50.64 -16.69
C SER A 231 -33.98 -51.63 -16.12
N SER A 232 -33.92 -51.71 -14.79
CA SER A 232 -34.03 -53.00 -14.10
C SER A 232 -34.54 -52.79 -12.67
N ASP A 233 -35.69 -53.39 -12.39
CA ASP A 233 -36.06 -53.89 -11.08
C ASP A 233 -35.01 -54.90 -10.60
N ASP A 234 -34.65 -54.87 -9.30
CA ASP A 234 -34.72 -56.00 -8.37
C ASP A 234 -33.94 -55.72 -7.05
N ASP A 235 -34.59 -56.10 -5.94
CA ASP A 235 -34.23 -56.15 -4.51
C ASP A 235 -34.07 -54.86 -3.67
#